data_AF-A0A351FAF7-F1
#
_entry.id   AF-A0A351FAF7-F1
#
_cell.length_a   1.000
_cell.length_b   1.000
_cell.length_c   1.000
_cell.angle_alpha   90.00
_cell.angle_beta   90.00
_cell.angle_gamma   90.00
#
_symmetry.space_group_name_H-M   'P 1'
#
loop_
_entity.id
_entity.type
_entity.pdbx_description
1 polymer ?
#
loop_
_entity_poly.entity_id
_entity_poly.type
_entity_poly.pdbx_seq_one_letter_code
_entity_poly.pdbx_strand_id
1 'polypeptide(L)' 'MKKDDLELLDELVEKFPAHMNRSDVMREMILPYVHALRAAKNGEECMKHIEEGSGLSHLRQLIQDAESDAQPVYSYSI' A
#
# COMPACT_ATOMS: atom_id res chain seq x y z
N MET A 1 13.98 5.73 9.64
CA MET A 1 14.06 5.21 8.26
C MET A 1 15.45 5.49 7.74
N LYS A 2 16.05 4.56 7.01
CA LYS A 2 17.31 4.80 6.32
C LYS A 2 17.04 5.74 5.12
N LYS A 3 18.09 6.32 4.54
CA LYS A 3 17.96 7.25 3.40
C LYS A 3 17.29 6.57 2.21
N ASP A 4 17.71 5.35 1.90
CA ASP A 4 17.15 4.56 0.80
C ASP A 4 15.65 4.27 1.00
N ASP A 5 15.23 4.02 2.25
CA ASP A 5 13.80 3.81 2.58
C ASP A 5 12.96 5.09 2.37
N LEU A 6 13.58 6.28 2.50
CA LEU A 6 12.89 7.56 2.28
C LEU A 6 12.75 7.86 0.79
N GLU A 7 13.74 7.51 -0.02
CA GLU A 7 13.69 7.62 -1.48
C GLU A 7 12.61 6.69 -2.05
N LEU A 8 12.55 5.44 -1.59
CA LEU A 8 11.48 4.50 -1.97
C LEU A 8 10.10 4.95 -1.51
N LEU A 9 10.00 5.60 -0.34
CA LEU A 9 8.74 6.18 0.12
C LEU A 9 8.29 7.34 -0.78
N ASP A 10 9.21 8.16 -1.28
CA ASP A 10 8.90 9.23 -2.23
C ASP A 10 8.38 8.68 -3.55
N GLU A 11 9.08 7.70 -4.13
CA GLU A 11 8.65 7.02 -5.36
C GLU A 11 7.26 6.40 -5.21
N LEU A 12 6.97 5.83 -4.03
CA LEU A 12 5.69 5.24 -3.72
C LEU A 12 4.59 6.29 -3.61
N VAL A 13 4.86 7.45 -2.99
CA VAL A 13 3.89 8.55 -2.87
C VAL A 13 3.56 9.16 -4.24
N GLU A 14 4.51 9.19 -5.18
CA GLU A 14 4.24 9.63 -6.56
C GLU A 14 3.23 8.77 -7.31
N LYS A 15 2.98 7.53 -6.86
CA LYS A 15 1.95 6.65 -7.42
C LYS A 15 0.54 6.95 -6.89
N PHE A 16 0.43 7.74 -5.82
CA PHE A 16 -0.86 8.18 -5.27
C PHE A 16 -1.33 9.47 -5.96
N PRO A 17 -2.61 9.84 -5.84
CA PRO A 17 -3.12 11.11 -6.36
C PRO A 17 -2.26 12.31 -5.93
N ALA A 18 -1.99 13.22 -6.87
CA ALA A 18 -1.02 14.32 -6.71
C ALA A 18 -1.29 15.30 -5.54
N HIS A 19 -2.46 15.25 -4.91
CA HIS A 19 -2.79 16.05 -3.73
C HIS A 19 -2.38 15.38 -2.40
N MET A 20 -1.99 14.11 -2.42
CA MET A 20 -1.61 13.34 -1.24
C MET A 20 -0.11 13.49 -0.98
N ASN A 21 0.26 13.76 0.27
CA ASN A 21 1.66 13.73 0.72
C ASN A 21 1.98 12.42 1.46
N ARG A 22 3.25 12.24 1.85
CA ARG A 22 3.72 11.07 2.63
C ARG A 22 2.83 10.78 3.85
N SER A 23 2.42 11.81 4.59
CA SER A 23 1.58 11.64 5.78
C SER A 23 0.17 11.20 5.45
N ASP A 24 -0.40 11.67 4.34
CA ASP A 24 -1.72 11.24 3.89
C ASP A 24 -1.69 9.78 3.43
N VAL A 25 -0.67 9.38 2.67
CA VAL A 25 -0.47 7.98 2.27
C VAL A 25 -0.31 7.07 3.50
N MET A 26 0.56 7.43 4.44
CA MET A 26 0.73 6.66 5.68
C MET A 26 -0.54 6.62 6.53
N ARG A 27 -1.34 7.69 6.51
CA ARG A 27 -2.64 7.74 7.21
C ARG A 27 -3.63 6.78 6.57
N GLU A 28 -3.78 6.79 5.24
CA GLU A 28 -4.66 5.88 4.52
C GLU A 28 -4.27 4.41 4.75
N MET A 29 -2.97 4.11 4.93
CA MET A 29 -2.51 2.76 5.27
C MET A 29 -2.88 2.33 6.70
N ILE A 30 -2.75 3.23 7.69
CA ILE A 30 -2.93 2.87 9.11
C ILE A 30 -4.40 2.96 9.57
N LEU A 31 -5.21 3.81 8.93
CA LEU A 31 -6.62 4.02 9.29
C LEU A 31 -7.44 2.72 9.35
N PRO A 32 -7.36 1.80 8.36
CA PRO A 32 -8.01 0.49 8.42
C PRO A 32 -7.73 -0.28 9.72
N TYR A 33 -6.48 -0.28 10.19
CA TYR A 33 -6.08 -0.95 11.43
C TYR A 33 -6.59 -0.23 12.68
N VAL A 34 -6.63 1.11 12.65
CA VAL A 34 -7.22 1.90 13.74
C VAL A 34 -8.71 1.62 13.86
N HIS A 35 -9.42 1.52 12.73
CA HIS A 35 -10.83 1.15 12.69
C HIS A 35 -11.06 -0.28 13.17
N ALA A 36 -10.26 -1.24 12.70
CA ALA A 36 -10.32 -2.63 13.17
C ALA A 36 -10.06 -2.75 14.67
N LEU A 37 -9.10 -2.00 15.23
CA LEU A 37 -8.82 -1.99 16.66
C LEU A 37 -9.98 -1.40 17.47
N ARG A 38 -10.68 -0.37 16.93
CA ARG A 38 -11.87 0.19 17.55
C ARG A 38 -13.03 -0.83 17.55
N ALA A 39 -13.28 -1.48 16.42
CA ALA A 39 -14.30 -2.53 16.29
C ALA A 39 -14.03 -3.69 17.26
N ALA A 40 -12.78 -4.16 17.33
CA ALA A 40 -12.37 -5.22 18.26
C ALA A 40 -12.61 -4.82 19.73
N LYS A 41 -12.32 -3.57 20.11
CA LYS A 41 -12.61 -3.05 21.47
C LYS A 41 -14.10 -2.98 21.78
N ASN A 42 -14.95 -2.88 20.76
CA ASN A 42 -16.41 -2.84 20.88
C ASN A 42 -17.06 -4.23 20.76
N GLY A 43 -16.28 -5.30 20.54
CA GLY A 43 -16.80 -6.66 20.32
C GLY A 43 -17.42 -6.87 18.94
N GLU A 44 -17.08 -6.01 17.97
CA GLU A 44 -17.58 -6.04 16.59
C GLU A 44 -16.62 -6.79 15.66
N GLU A 45 -17.13 -7.22 14.50
CA GLU A 45 -16.32 -7.86 13.46
C GLU A 45 -15.29 -6.87 12.89
N CYS A 46 -14.00 -7.18 13.08
CA CYS A 46 -12.92 -6.23 12.83
C CYS A 46 -12.14 -6.48 11.53
N MET A 47 -12.14 -7.70 11.00
CA MET A 47 -11.31 -8.10 9.84
C MET A 47 -11.78 -7.46 8.54
N LYS A 48 -13.09 -7.21 8.41
CA LYS A 48 -13.68 -6.52 7.24
C LYS A 48 -13.04 -5.15 6.98
N HIS A 49 -12.70 -4.40 8.03
CA HIS A 49 -12.04 -3.10 7.88
C HIS A 49 -10.62 -3.19 7.31
N ILE A 50 -9.92 -4.31 7.53
CA ILE A 50 -8.58 -4.55 7.01
C ILE A 50 -8.66 -5.04 5.57
N GLU A 51 -9.61 -5.92 5.26
CA GLU A 51 -9.82 -6.49 3.92
C GLU A 51 -10.32 -5.45 2.91
N GLU A 52 -11.18 -4.52 3.35
CA GLU A 52 -11.70 -3.43 2.52
C GLU A 52 -10.76 -2.20 2.46
N GLY A 53 -9.61 -2.26 3.13
CA GLY A 53 -8.63 -1.17 3.15
C GLY A 53 -8.00 -0.94 1.77
N SER A 54 -8.49 0.06 1.05
CA SER A 54 -8.04 0.43 -0.31
C SER A 54 -6.53 0.66 -0.41
N GLY A 55 -5.93 1.26 0.63
CA GLY A 55 -4.50 1.54 0.68
C GLY A 55 -3.61 0.29 0.61
N LEU A 56 -3.99 -0.81 1.27
CA LEU A 56 -3.18 -2.04 1.27
C LEU A 56 -3.27 -2.80 -0.06
N SER A 57 -4.46 -2.84 -0.65
CA SER A 57 -4.68 -3.47 -1.95
C SER A 57 -3.91 -2.76 -3.06
N HIS A 58 -3.90 -1.42 -3.06
CA HIS A 58 -3.13 -0.64 -4.02
C HIS A 58 -1.62 -0.87 -3.89
N LEU A 59 -1.10 -0.93 -2.66
CA LEU A 59 0.32 -1.22 -2.42
C LEU A 59 0.74 -2.61 -2.86
N ARG A 60 -0.11 -3.61 -2.61
CA ARG A 60 0.14 -4.98 -3.08
C ARG A 60 0.24 -5.01 -4.60
N GLN A 61 -0.60 -4.25 -5.29
CA GLN A 61 -0.56 -4.14 -6.74
C GLN A 61 0.74 -3.45 -7.21
N LEU A 62 1.17 -2.36 -6.56
CA LEU A 62 2.43 -1.69 -6.91
C LEU A 62 3.66 -2.61 -6.76
N ILE A 63 3.68 -3.48 -5.74
CA ILE A 63 4.73 -4.48 -5.57
C ILE A 63 4.68 -5.51 -6.70
N GLN A 64 3.48 -6.01 -7.04
CA GLN A 64 3.30 -6.97 -8.14
C GLN A 64 3.72 -6.39 -9.49
N ASP A 65 3.41 -5.12 -9.75
CA ASP A 65 3.83 -4.42 -10.97
C ASP A 65 5.36 -4.28 -11.01
N ALA A 66 5.99 -3.89 -9.90
CA ALA A 66 7.45 -3.81 -9.79
C ALA A 66 8.14 -5.17 -9.94
N GLU A 67 7.55 -6.25 -9.40
CA GLU A 67 8.05 -7.62 -9.59
C GLU A 67 7.92 -8.07 -11.05
N SER A 68 6.81 -7.73 -11.71
CA SER A 68 6.56 -8.05 -13.12
C SER A 68 7.51 -7.29 -14.05
N ASP A 69 7.76 -6.01 -13.80
CA ASP A 69 8.69 -5.18 -14.57
C ASP A 69 10.15 -5.60 -14.36
N ALA A 70 10.48 -6.15 -13.19
CA ALA A 70 11.80 -6.72 -12.91
C ALA A 70 12.03 -8.09 -13.57
N GLN A 71 10.97 -8.79 -14.01
CA GLN A 71 11.15 -10.04 -14.76
C GLN A 71 11.62 -9.73 -16.18
N PRO A 72 12.77 -10.29 -16.62
CA PRO A 72 13.19 -10.15 -18.00
C PRO A 72 12.14 -10.83 -18.87
N VAL A 73 11.51 -10.06 -19.75
CA VAL A 73 10.64 -10.58 -20.80
C VAL A 73 11.49 -11.54 -21.62
N TYR A 74 11.43 -12.83 -21.32
CA TYR A 74 11.94 -13.87 -22.21
C TYR A 74 11.06 -13.83 -23.45
N SER A 75 11.48 -13.00 -24.42
CA SER A 75 10.92 -13.04 -25.76
C SER A 75 11.29 -14.39 -26.35
N TYR A 76 10.36 -15.34 -26.30
CA TYR A 76 10.37 -16.42 -27.26
C TYR A 76 9.98 -15.81 -28.60
N SER A 77 11.00 -15.43 -29.39
CA SER A 77 10.85 -15.30 -30.84
C SER A 77 10.47 -16.68 -31.38
N ILE A 78 9.26 -16.81 -31.90
CA ILE A 78 8.82 -17.94 -32.73
C ILE A 78 9.30 -17.70 -34.15
#